data_AF-A0A495XAH0-F1
#
_entry.id   AF-A0A495XAH0-F1
#
_cell.length_a   1.000
_cell.length_b   1.000
_cell.length_c   1.000
_cell.angle_alpha   90.00
_cell.angle_beta   90.00
_cell.angle_gamma   90.00
#
_symmetry.space_group_name_H-M   'P 1'
#
loop_
_entity.id
_entity.type
_entity.pdbx_description
1 polymer ?
#
loop_
_entity_poly.entity_id
_entity_poly.type
_entity_poly.pdbx_seq_one_letter_code
_entity_poly.pdbx_strand_id
1 'polypeptide(L)'
;MARERSKGLTPGRAKNLVGVAKVVAPALIPVVAPLAARAAALVSDRYDHYRARRLGVPVDQLTRYSGRGARLHARITGFAEALEQVEDTDRPFAEAARTRLSQLLAAVRAAERMPAPRRKAAHRAVGTDLDALEAELLKRLGVS
;
A
#
# COMPACT_ATOMS: atom_id res chain seq x y z
N MET A 1 35.35 18.21 -34.65
CA MET A 1 34.45 17.99 -33.50
C MET A 1 33.55 19.22 -33.33
N ALA A 2 32.32 19.18 -33.86
CA ALA A 2 31.37 20.29 -33.74
C ALA A 2 30.61 20.15 -32.41
N ARG A 3 30.87 21.05 -31.47
CA ARG A 3 30.09 21.18 -30.22
C ARG A 3 28.78 21.89 -30.54
N GLU A 4 27.67 21.16 -30.50
CA GLU A 4 26.32 21.74 -30.45
C GLU A 4 26.22 22.65 -29.22
N ARG A 5 26.12 23.96 -29.47
CA ARG A 5 25.74 24.93 -28.42
C ARG A 5 24.25 24.81 -28.21
N SER A 6 23.84 24.36 -27.04
CA SER A 6 22.46 24.51 -26.57
C SER A 6 22.10 26.00 -26.51
N LYS A 7 21.27 26.45 -27.46
CA LYS A 7 20.71 27.81 -27.46
C LYS A 7 19.69 27.88 -26.32
N GLY A 8 20.02 28.61 -25.26
CA GLY A 8 19.08 28.90 -24.17
C GLY A 8 17.82 29.60 -24.66
N LEU A 9 16.70 29.42 -23.93
CA LEU A 9 15.44 30.11 -24.21
C LEU A 9 15.62 31.62 -23.99
N THR A 10 15.53 32.39 -25.07
CA THR A 10 15.46 33.85 -24.97
C THR A 10 14.02 34.29 -24.66
N PRO A 11 13.81 35.41 -23.95
CA PRO A 11 12.47 35.86 -23.54
C PRO A 11 11.47 36.01 -24.69
N GLY A 12 11.94 36.45 -25.87
CA GLY A 12 11.10 36.56 -27.07
C GLY A 12 10.65 35.20 -27.63
N ARG A 13 11.52 34.20 -27.62
CA ARG A 13 11.16 32.83 -28.04
C ARG A 13 10.20 32.18 -27.05
N ALA A 14 10.35 32.45 -25.76
CA ALA A 14 9.42 32.00 -24.75
C ALA A 14 8.01 32.57 -24.98
N LYS A 15 7.89 33.88 -25.27
CA LYS A 15 6.60 34.52 -25.58
C LYS A 15 5.92 33.92 -26.81
N ASN A 16 6.68 33.70 -27.88
CA ASN A 16 6.14 33.10 -29.11
C ASN A 16 5.74 31.64 -28.89
N LEU A 17 6.52 30.86 -28.13
CA LEU A 17 6.19 29.48 -27.79
C LEU A 17 4.88 29.38 -27.00
N VAL A 18 4.67 30.27 -26.01
CA VAL A 18 3.41 30.32 -25.24
C VAL A 18 2.22 30.66 -26.14
N GLY A 19 2.39 31.61 -27.06
CA GLY A 19 1.36 31.96 -28.03
C GLY A 19 0.97 30.77 -28.92
N VAL A 20 1.95 30.07 -29.49
CA VAL A 20 1.73 28.87 -30.32
C VAL A 20 1.10 27.74 -29.52
N ALA A 21 1.60 27.49 -28.30
CA ALA A 21 1.07 26.45 -27.43
C ALA A 21 -0.41 26.69 -27.10
N LYS A 22 -0.85 27.93 -26.88
CA LYS A 22 -2.25 28.24 -26.55
C LYS A 22 -3.23 27.89 -27.69
N VAL A 23 -2.77 27.94 -28.94
CA VAL A 23 -3.59 27.61 -30.12
C VAL A 23 -3.53 26.12 -30.42
N VAL A 24 -2.35 25.50 -30.33
CA VAL A 24 -2.14 24.11 -30.73
C VAL A 24 -2.50 23.12 -29.63
N ALA A 25 -2.35 23.49 -28.35
CA ALA A 25 -2.60 22.59 -27.23
C ALA A 25 -4.01 22.00 -27.21
N PRO A 26 -5.11 22.77 -27.41
CA PRO A 26 -6.47 22.22 -27.41
C PRO A 26 -6.69 21.15 -28.49
N ALA A 27 -6.09 21.34 -29.68
CA ALA A 27 -6.21 20.39 -30.79
C ALA A 27 -5.46 19.08 -30.52
N LEU A 28 -4.43 19.11 -29.68
CA LEU A 28 -3.67 17.92 -29.29
C LEU A 28 -4.29 17.18 -28.10
N ILE A 29 -5.21 17.79 -27.35
CA ILE A 29 -5.87 17.16 -26.18
C ILE A 29 -6.43 15.76 -26.49
N PRO A 30 -7.19 15.53 -27.58
CA PRO A 30 -7.81 14.23 -27.83
C PRO A 30 -6.81 13.08 -28.01
N VAL A 31 -5.58 13.39 -28.43
CA VAL A 31 -4.51 12.41 -28.67
C VAL A 31 -3.60 12.29 -27.46
N VAL A 32 -3.21 13.41 -26.86
CA VAL A 32 -2.28 13.45 -25.73
C VAL A 32 -2.96 12.98 -24.44
N ALA A 33 -4.22 13.32 -24.21
CA ALA A 33 -4.94 12.93 -23.00
C ALA A 33 -5.02 11.40 -22.80
N PRO A 34 -5.44 10.57 -23.78
CA PRO A 34 -5.47 9.12 -23.58
C PRO A 34 -4.07 8.51 -23.44
N LEU A 35 -3.05 9.04 -24.12
CA LEU A 35 -1.66 8.61 -23.97
C LEU A 35 -1.12 8.91 -22.57
N ALA A 36 -1.36 10.12 -22.06
CA ALA A 36 -0.99 10.51 -20.71
C ALA A 36 -1.73 9.66 -19.67
N ALA A 37 -3.02 9.38 -19.87
CA ALA A 37 -3.80 8.50 -19.00
C ALA A 37 -3.25 7.07 -18.97
N ARG A 38 -2.90 6.50 -20.13
CA ARG A 38 -2.27 5.17 -20.23
C ARG A 38 -0.89 5.14 -19.55
N ALA A 39 -0.08 6.17 -19.77
CA ALA A 39 1.22 6.28 -19.11
C ALA A 39 1.06 6.39 -17.58
N ALA A 40 0.10 7.19 -17.11
CA ALA A 40 -0.23 7.29 -15.70
C ALA A 40 -0.70 5.94 -15.12
N ALA A 41 -1.56 5.21 -15.85
CA ALA A 41 -2.04 3.89 -15.44
C ALA A 41 -0.89 2.88 -15.24
N LEU A 42 0.10 2.84 -16.15
CA LEU A 42 1.27 1.96 -16.00
C LEU A 42 2.14 2.31 -14.79
N VAL A 43 2.23 3.60 -14.44
CA VAL A 43 2.97 4.05 -13.25
C VAL A 43 2.19 3.70 -11.98
N SER A 44 0.88 3.97 -11.97
CA SER A 44 -0.01 3.61 -10.86
C SER A 44 0.00 2.10 -10.60
N ASP A 45 -0.07 1.28 -11.65
CA ASP A 45 -0.03 -0.18 -11.56
C ASP A 45 1.25 -0.69 -10.86
N ARG A 46 2.42 -0.17 -11.27
CA ARG A 46 3.69 -0.49 -10.59
C ARG A 46 3.71 -0.06 -9.13
N TYR A 47 3.10 1.10 -8.83
CA TYR A 47 3.02 1.61 -7.47
C TYR A 47 2.09 0.78 -6.59
N ASP A 48 0.94 0.36 -7.12
CA ASP A 48 -0.02 -0.48 -6.43
C ASP A 48 0.56 -1.87 -6.18
N HIS A 49 1.21 -2.47 -7.17
CA HIS A 49 1.95 -3.72 -7.00
C HIS A 49 3.06 -3.59 -5.94
N TYR A 50 3.78 -2.47 -5.91
CA TYR A 50 4.78 -2.23 -4.87
C TYR A 50 4.16 -2.16 -3.47
N ARG A 51 3.03 -1.47 -3.34
CA ARG A 51 2.31 -1.33 -2.07
C ARG A 51 1.72 -2.66 -1.60
N ALA A 52 1.12 -3.42 -2.53
CA ALA A 52 0.60 -4.77 -2.31
C ALA A 52 1.70 -5.72 -1.80
N ARG A 53 2.87 -5.76 -2.46
CA ARG A 53 4.03 -6.54 -2.01
C ARG A 53 4.51 -6.16 -0.60
N ARG A 54 4.49 -4.87 -0.24
CA ARG A 54 4.85 -4.41 1.11
C ARG A 54 3.88 -4.83 2.21
N LEU A 55 2.65 -5.18 1.82
CA LEU A 55 1.59 -5.65 2.70
C LEU A 55 1.44 -7.18 2.66
N GLY A 56 2.07 -7.85 1.69
CA GLY A 56 1.95 -9.31 1.52
C GLY A 56 0.58 -9.74 0.99
N VAL A 57 -0.16 -8.84 0.33
CA VAL A 57 -1.53 -9.11 -0.15
C VAL A 57 -1.60 -9.03 -1.67
N PRO A 58 -2.58 -9.71 -2.31
CA PRO A 58 -2.88 -9.53 -3.73
C PRO A 58 -3.23 -8.07 -4.06
N VAL A 59 -2.88 -7.61 -5.26
CA VAL A 59 -3.07 -6.20 -5.67
C VAL A 59 -4.56 -5.82 -5.74
N ASP A 60 -5.42 -6.77 -6.11
CA ASP A 60 -6.88 -6.65 -6.14
C ASP A 60 -7.49 -6.42 -4.74
N GLN A 61 -6.81 -6.86 -3.67
CA GLN A 61 -7.24 -6.65 -2.29
C GLN A 61 -6.65 -5.39 -1.64
N LEU A 62 -5.77 -4.67 -2.34
CA LEU A 62 -5.06 -3.50 -1.79
C LEU A 62 -6.01 -2.42 -1.25
N THR A 63 -7.19 -2.28 -1.86
CA THR A 63 -8.21 -1.29 -1.47
C THR A 63 -8.84 -1.61 -0.11
N ARG A 64 -8.89 -2.88 0.31
CA ARG A 64 -9.34 -3.27 1.67
C ARG A 64 -8.36 -2.83 2.75
N TYR A 65 -7.08 -2.69 2.41
CA TYR A 65 -6.01 -2.39 3.35
C TYR A 65 -5.47 -0.95 3.13
N SER A 66 -6.11 0.00 3.82
CA SER A 66 -5.76 1.43 3.77
C SER A 66 -5.39 1.99 5.15
N GLY A 67 -4.80 3.19 5.17
CA GLY A 67 -4.37 3.85 6.40
C GLY A 67 -2.96 3.45 6.87
N ARG A 68 -2.59 3.91 8.07
CA ARG A 68 -1.21 3.79 8.62
C ARG A 68 -0.97 2.42 9.27
N GLY A 69 -2.04 1.71 9.62
CA GLY A 69 -2.08 0.35 10.14
C GLY A 69 -2.36 -0.71 9.07
N ALA A 70 -2.39 -0.35 7.78
CA ALA A 70 -2.75 -1.27 6.69
C ALA A 70 -1.95 -2.59 6.71
N ARG A 71 -0.66 -2.54 7.05
CA ARG A 71 0.18 -3.74 7.18
C ARG A 71 -0.28 -4.67 8.30
N LEU A 72 -0.59 -4.11 9.47
CA LEU A 72 -1.09 -4.91 10.59
C LEU A 72 -2.47 -5.47 10.26
N HIS A 73 -3.33 -4.69 9.61
CA HIS A 73 -4.65 -5.17 9.18
C HIS A 73 -4.52 -6.36 8.21
N ALA A 74 -3.67 -6.25 7.19
CA ALA A 74 -3.39 -7.32 6.24
C ALA A 74 -2.86 -8.58 6.94
N ARG A 75 -1.89 -8.44 7.85
CA ARG A 75 -1.34 -9.56 8.61
C ARG A 75 -2.39 -10.23 9.51
N ILE A 76 -3.20 -9.44 10.23
CA ILE A 76 -4.26 -9.96 11.11
C ILE A 76 -5.30 -10.76 10.29
N THR A 77 -5.72 -10.24 9.14
CA THR A 77 -6.67 -10.93 8.28
C THR A 77 -6.06 -12.19 7.67
N GLY A 78 -4.83 -12.14 7.15
CA GLY A 78 -4.14 -13.32 6.63
C GLY A 78 -3.90 -14.39 7.70
N PHE A 79 -3.63 -13.99 8.94
CA PHE A 79 -3.56 -14.92 10.08
C PHE A 79 -4.92 -15.57 10.33
N ALA A 80 -6.00 -14.79 10.34
CA ALA A 80 -7.34 -15.32 10.59
C ALA A 80 -7.74 -16.37 9.55
N GLU A 81 -7.36 -16.17 8.28
CA GLU A 81 -7.52 -17.15 7.20
C GLU A 81 -6.65 -18.41 7.44
N ALA A 82 -5.39 -18.24 7.87
CA ALA A 82 -4.52 -19.38 8.19
C ALA A 82 -5.05 -20.24 9.36
N LEU A 83 -5.78 -19.63 10.31
CA LEU A 83 -6.40 -20.37 11.42
C LEU A 83 -7.49 -21.35 10.98
N GLU A 84 -8.11 -21.14 9.81
CA GLU A 84 -9.10 -22.10 9.27
C GLU A 84 -8.45 -23.47 9.02
N GLN A 85 -7.15 -23.52 8.72
CA GLN A 85 -6.41 -24.77 8.49
C GLN A 85 -6.16 -25.59 9.77
N VAL A 86 -6.23 -24.97 10.95
CA VAL A 86 -5.98 -25.61 12.25
C VAL A 86 -7.24 -25.75 13.10
N GLU A 87 -8.38 -25.23 12.64
CA GLU A 87 -9.64 -25.28 13.39
C GLU A 87 -10.12 -26.71 13.66
N ASP A 88 -9.89 -27.64 12.73
CA ASP A 88 -10.28 -29.05 12.90
C ASP A 88 -9.36 -29.82 13.85
N THR A 89 -8.09 -29.42 13.92
CA THR A 89 -7.07 -30.10 14.74
C THR A 89 -6.99 -29.52 16.15
N ASP A 90 -7.21 -28.21 16.31
CA ASP A 90 -7.04 -27.48 17.56
C ASP A 90 -8.03 -26.30 17.67
N ARG A 91 -9.31 -26.65 17.72
CA ARG A 91 -10.43 -25.70 17.84
C ARG A 91 -10.29 -24.71 19.00
N PRO A 92 -9.94 -25.13 20.24
CA PRO A 92 -9.82 -24.19 21.35
C PRO A 92 -8.76 -23.11 21.09
N PHE A 93 -7.62 -23.49 20.51
CA PHE A 93 -6.61 -22.52 20.10
C PHE A 93 -7.13 -21.59 19.00
N ALA A 94 -7.76 -22.13 17.95
CA ALA A 94 -8.28 -21.34 16.85
C ALA A 94 -9.30 -20.28 17.32
N GLU A 95 -10.23 -20.64 18.21
CA GLU A 95 -11.21 -19.71 18.78
C GLU A 95 -10.56 -18.63 19.67
N ALA A 96 -9.61 -19.02 20.53
CA ALA A 96 -8.87 -18.09 21.37
C ALA A 96 -8.04 -17.11 20.52
N ALA A 97 -7.36 -17.61 19.49
CA ALA A 97 -6.57 -16.81 18.56
C ALA A 97 -7.45 -15.85 17.77
N ARG A 98 -8.61 -16.29 17.23
CA ARG A 98 -9.59 -15.40 16.55
C ARG A 98 -10.07 -14.27 17.46
N THR A 99 -10.39 -14.60 18.71
CA THR A 99 -10.79 -13.60 19.70
C THR A 99 -9.67 -12.58 19.89
N ARG A 100 -8.43 -13.03 20.03
CA ARG A 100 -7.27 -12.14 20.19
C ARG A 100 -7.04 -11.26 18.96
N LEU A 101 -7.12 -11.81 17.75
CA LEU A 101 -7.01 -11.07 16.49
C LEU A 101 -8.07 -9.97 16.38
N SER A 102 -9.31 -10.23 16.82
CA SER A 102 -10.37 -9.22 16.84
C SER A 102 -10.02 -8.03 17.75
N GLN A 103 -9.40 -8.30 18.91
CA GLN A 103 -8.95 -7.28 19.84
C GLN A 103 -7.78 -6.47 19.26
N LEU A 104 -6.82 -7.14 18.63
CA LEU A 104 -5.69 -6.48 17.96
C LEU A 104 -6.18 -5.59 16.82
N LEU A 105 -7.17 -6.04 16.03
CA LEU A 105 -7.77 -5.23 14.97
C LEU A 105 -8.47 -3.98 15.52
N ALA A 106 -9.21 -4.12 16.62
CA ALA A 106 -9.81 -3.00 17.32
C ALA A 106 -8.75 -2.01 17.83
N ALA A 107 -7.63 -2.51 18.36
CA ALA A 107 -6.51 -1.68 18.82
C ALA A 107 -5.84 -0.91 17.67
N VAL A 108 -5.65 -1.53 16.50
CA VAL A 108 -5.14 -0.83 15.29
C VAL A 108 -6.08 0.31 14.89
N ARG A 109 -7.39 0.05 14.82
CA ARG A 109 -8.39 1.07 14.48
C ARG A 109 -8.45 2.20 15.53
N ALA A 110 -8.26 1.89 16.80
CA ALA A 110 -8.17 2.89 17.86
C ALA A 110 -6.90 3.75 17.73
N ALA A 111 -5.76 3.12 17.43
CA ALA A 111 -4.48 3.80 17.26
C ALA A 111 -4.48 4.82 16.12
N GLU A 112 -5.28 4.60 15.06
CA GLU A 112 -5.41 5.54 13.94
C GLU A 112 -5.92 6.92 14.35
N ARG A 113 -6.66 7.02 15.45
CA ARG A 113 -7.17 8.28 16.01
C ARG A 113 -6.18 8.97 16.95
N MET A 114 -5.02 8.36 17.19
CA MET A 114 -4.01 8.90 18.11
C MET A 114 -2.96 9.79 17.40
N PRO A 115 -2.32 10.73 18.14
CA PRO A 115 -1.14 11.45 17.66
C PRO A 115 -0.02 10.50 17.21
N ALA A 116 0.82 10.97 16.29
CA ALA A 116 1.80 10.11 15.60
C ALA A 116 2.73 9.29 16.52
N PRO A 117 3.29 9.84 17.62
CA PRO A 117 4.12 9.05 18.53
C PRO A 117 3.34 7.91 19.20
N ARG A 118 2.15 8.21 19.74
CA ARG A 118 1.27 7.22 20.41
C ARG A 118 0.78 6.16 19.45
N ARG A 119 0.37 6.54 18.25
CA ARG A 119 -0.04 5.59 17.20
C ARG A 119 1.08 4.63 16.83
N LYS A 120 2.31 5.13 16.62
CA LYS A 120 3.47 4.28 16.29
C LYS A 120 3.78 3.31 17.42
N ALA A 121 3.72 3.76 18.67
CA ALA A 121 3.92 2.89 19.83
C ALA A 121 2.85 1.80 19.91
N ALA A 122 1.57 2.15 19.74
CA ALA A 122 0.47 1.20 19.72
C ALA A 122 0.59 0.18 18.57
N HIS A 123 0.94 0.62 17.36
CA HIS A 123 1.17 -0.29 16.22
C HIS A 123 2.33 -1.24 16.48
N ARG A 124 3.41 -0.79 17.15
CA ARG A 124 4.52 -1.68 17.54
C ARG A 124 4.07 -2.74 18.54
N ALA A 125 3.33 -2.35 19.58
CA ALA A 125 2.82 -3.29 20.58
C ALA A 125 1.89 -4.34 19.95
N VAL A 126 0.97 -3.92 19.08
CA VAL A 126 0.12 -4.86 18.32
C VAL A 126 0.96 -5.79 17.44
N GLY A 127 2.02 -5.27 16.80
CA GLY A 127 2.95 -6.08 16.02
C GLY A 127 3.61 -7.17 16.85
N THR A 128 4.15 -6.82 18.03
CA THR A 128 4.77 -7.77 18.95
C THR A 128 3.79 -8.84 19.43
N ASP A 129 2.56 -8.46 19.78
CA ASP A 129 1.52 -9.42 20.18
C ASP A 129 1.15 -10.38 19.04
N LEU A 130 1.11 -9.87 17.81
CA LEU A 130 0.84 -10.69 16.63
C LEU A 130 1.99 -11.65 16.32
N ASP A 131 3.24 -11.18 16.41
CA ASP A 131 4.44 -12.03 16.22
C ASP A 131 4.45 -13.20 17.22
N ALA A 132 4.01 -12.97 18.47
CA ALA A 132 3.90 -14.01 19.49
C ALA A 132 2.83 -15.06 19.16
N LEU A 133 1.67 -14.64 18.62
CA LEU A 133 0.64 -15.56 18.15
C LEU A 133 1.11 -16.37 16.93
N GLU A 134 1.86 -15.74 16.02
CA GLU A 134 2.40 -16.40 14.83
C GLU A 134 3.40 -17.49 15.24
N ALA A 135 4.28 -17.19 16.19
CA ALA A 135 5.19 -18.18 16.74
C ALA A 135 4.46 -19.35 17.43
N GLU A 136 3.36 -19.09 18.14
CA GLU A 136 2.56 -20.13 18.78
C GLU A 136 1.87 -21.03 17.75
N LEU A 137 1.30 -20.45 16.68
CA LEU A 137 0.73 -21.21 15.56
C LEU A 137 1.79 -22.10 14.92
N LEU A 138 2.97 -21.55 14.62
CA LEU A 138 4.08 -22.29 14.00
C LEU A 138 4.54 -23.48 14.84
N LYS A 139 4.65 -23.30 16.17
CA LYS A 139 4.94 -24.40 17.10
C LYS A 139 3.89 -25.51 17.03
N ARG A 140 2.60 -25.16 16.97
CA ARG A 140 1.49 -26.12 16.86
C ARG A 140 1.47 -26.85 15.53
N LEU A 141 1.91 -26.18 14.46
CA LEU A 141 2.12 -26.77 13.14
C LEU A 141 3.39 -27.62 13.05
N GLY A 142 4.26 -27.60 14.06
CA GLY A 142 5.52 -28.35 14.09
C GLY A 142 6.62 -27.76 13.21
N VAL A 143 6.52 -26.47 12.86
CA VAL A 143 7.50 -25.77 12.01
C VAL A 143 8.07 -24.60 12.81
N SER A 144 9.10 -24.83 13.62
CA SER A 144 9.71 -23.82 14.52
C SER A 144 11.22 -23.80 14.47
#